data_AF-A0A8C3LFY9-F1
#
_entry.id   AF-A0A8C3LFY9-F1
#
_cell.length_a   1.000
_cell.length_b   1.000
_cell.length_c   1.000
_cell.angle_alpha   90.00
_cell.angle_beta   90.00
_cell.angle_gamma   90.00
#
_symmetry.space_group_name_H-M   'P 1'
#
loop_
_entity.id
_entity.type
_entity.pdbx_description
1 polymer ?
#
loop_
_entity_poly.entity_id
_entity_poly.type
_entity_poly.pdbx_seq_one_letter_code
_entity_poly.pdbx_strand_id
1 'polypeptide(L)'
;MQKPDLLEIKISSSALILPELISRVAFSSAEEKKKLIREFDEKQREANETLREMEEELKYAPLPFRNQMMSKIRAYRRDLSMFQREIRSTDLGLGPGSQGDMKYGIFSTENEQSTNLQSQRVLLLQGTDSLNRASQSIERSHRIAAETDQIGTDIIEELGEQREQLERTKSRLVNTSENLSKSRKILRSMSRRIATNKLLLSIIIILELAILGGVVYYKFFRSR
;
A
#
# COMPACT_ATOMS: atom_id res chain seq x y z
N MET A 1 -17.91 1.30 7.12
CA MET A 1 -16.89 1.22 6.05
C MET A 1 -16.32 2.60 5.88
N GLN A 2 -15.07 2.80 6.26
CA GLN A 2 -14.46 4.12 6.32
C GLN A 2 -13.94 4.44 4.91
N LYS A 3 -14.19 5.64 4.38
CA LYS A 3 -13.68 6.13 3.08
C LYS A 3 -12.24 5.67 2.69
N PRO A 4 -11.25 5.57 3.61
CA PRO A 4 -9.94 5.00 3.29
C PRO A 4 -9.95 3.56 2.74
N ASP A 5 -10.85 2.69 3.20
CA ASP A 5 -10.91 1.29 2.76
C ASP A 5 -11.33 1.18 1.28
N LEU A 6 -12.20 2.08 0.82
CA LEU A 6 -12.68 2.15 -0.56
C LEU A 6 -11.58 2.58 -1.54
N LEU A 7 -10.67 3.45 -1.10
CA LEU A 7 -9.53 3.89 -1.89
C LEU A 7 -8.50 2.78 -2.04
N GLU A 8 -8.24 2.03 -0.96
CA GLU A 8 -7.30 0.91 -0.99
C GLU A 8 -7.79 -0.25 -1.89
N ILE A 9 -9.11 -0.49 -1.89
CA ILE A 9 -9.75 -1.44 -2.81
C ILE A 9 -9.65 -0.99 -4.27
N LYS A 10 -9.89 0.30 -4.55
CA LYS A 10 -9.74 0.84 -5.91
C LYS A 10 -8.29 0.76 -6.40
N ILE A 11 -7.32 1.07 -5.56
CA ILE A 11 -5.87 0.98 -5.88
C ILE A 11 -5.47 -0.46 -6.18
N SER A 12 -5.88 -1.41 -5.34
CA SER A 12 -5.55 -2.82 -5.54
C SER A 12 -6.19 -3.37 -6.82
N SER A 13 -7.42 -2.95 -7.14
CA SER A 13 -8.11 -3.32 -8.38
C SER A 13 -7.40 -2.76 -9.62
N SER A 14 -7.06 -1.46 -9.62
CA SER A 14 -6.37 -0.82 -10.75
C SER A 14 -4.95 -1.36 -10.97
N ALA A 15 -4.23 -1.70 -9.90
CA ALA A 15 -2.89 -2.28 -9.98
C ALA A 15 -2.89 -3.70 -10.58
N LEU A 16 -3.97 -4.46 -10.41
CA LEU A 16 -4.10 -5.83 -10.91
C LEU A 16 -4.42 -5.89 -12.40
N ILE A 17 -5.14 -4.88 -12.91
CA ILE A 17 -5.66 -4.85 -14.29
C ILE A 17 -4.56 -4.50 -15.32
N LEU A 18 -3.55 -3.72 -14.93
CA LEU A 18 -2.48 -3.25 -15.82
C LEU A 18 -1.55 -4.37 -16.35
N PRO A 19 -1.01 -5.28 -15.53
CA PRO A 19 -0.15 -6.37 -16.04
C PRO A 19 -0.91 -7.40 -16.89
N GLU A 20 -2.21 -7.58 -16.64
CA GLU A 20 -3.08 -8.46 -17.43
C GLU A 20 -3.28 -7.92 -18.86
N LEU A 21 -3.50 -6.59 -18.98
CA LEU A 21 -3.61 -5.91 -20.27
C LEU A 21 -2.31 -5.99 -21.07
N ILE A 22 -1.16 -5.80 -20.44
CA ILE A 22 0.17 -5.86 -21.10
C ILE A 22 0.45 -7.26 -21.65
N SER A 23 0.16 -8.31 -20.87
CA SER A 23 0.29 -9.69 -21.35
C SER A 23 -0.61 -9.96 -22.56
N ARG A 24 -1.84 -9.45 -22.56
CA ARG A 24 -2.75 -9.60 -23.71
C ARG A 24 -2.25 -8.85 -24.96
N VAL A 25 -1.67 -7.65 -24.82
CA VAL A 25 -1.08 -6.89 -25.94
C VAL A 25 0.05 -7.66 -26.63
N ALA A 26 0.86 -8.38 -25.86
CA ALA A 26 2.02 -9.11 -26.37
C ALA A 26 1.65 -10.28 -27.31
N PHE A 27 0.46 -10.88 -27.15
CA PHE A 27 0.05 -12.10 -27.86
C PHE A 27 -0.97 -11.89 -29.01
N SER A 28 -1.43 -10.67 -29.26
CA SER A 28 -2.55 -10.40 -30.20
C SER A 28 -2.15 -10.07 -31.64
N SER A 29 -3.04 -10.30 -32.61
CA SER A 29 -2.83 -10.03 -34.06
C SER A 29 -2.76 -8.53 -34.38
N ALA A 30 -2.20 -8.12 -35.52
CA ALA A 30 -1.90 -6.71 -35.85
C ALA A 30 -3.12 -5.75 -35.79
N GLU A 31 -4.34 -6.22 -36.08
CA GLU A 31 -5.58 -5.44 -35.92
C GLU A 31 -6.04 -5.37 -34.45
N GLU A 32 -5.90 -6.47 -33.71
CA GLU A 32 -6.18 -6.52 -32.27
C GLU A 32 -5.19 -5.67 -31.47
N LYS A 33 -3.92 -5.61 -31.89
CA LYS A 33 -2.90 -4.73 -31.28
C LYS A 33 -3.32 -3.27 -31.33
N LYS A 34 -3.83 -2.78 -32.46
CA LYS A 34 -4.32 -1.38 -32.56
C LYS A 34 -5.53 -1.12 -31.66
N LYS A 35 -6.43 -2.10 -31.52
CA LYS A 35 -7.58 -2.00 -30.61
C LYS A 35 -7.14 -2.02 -29.14
N LEU A 36 -6.23 -2.93 -28.77
CA LEU A 36 -5.68 -3.04 -27.44
C LEU A 36 -4.83 -1.83 -27.05
N ILE A 37 -4.12 -1.20 -27.98
CA ILE A 37 -3.37 0.04 -27.72
C ILE A 37 -4.33 1.19 -27.40
N ARG A 38 -5.46 1.31 -28.11
CA ARG A 38 -6.48 2.31 -27.79
C ARG A 38 -7.10 2.06 -26.42
N GLU A 39 -7.41 0.81 -26.11
CA GLU A 39 -7.92 0.41 -24.79
C GLU A 39 -6.89 0.68 -23.69
N PHE A 40 -5.60 0.44 -23.96
CA PHE A 40 -4.51 0.77 -23.05
C PHE A 40 -4.36 2.28 -22.83
N ASP A 41 -4.39 3.09 -23.90
CA ASP A 41 -4.32 4.56 -23.79
C ASP A 41 -5.52 5.12 -23.00
N GLU A 42 -6.71 4.56 -23.20
CA GLU A 42 -7.92 4.91 -22.45
C GLU A 42 -7.78 4.54 -20.97
N LYS A 43 -7.33 3.31 -20.67
CA LYS A 43 -7.08 2.85 -19.29
C LYS A 43 -5.95 3.61 -18.61
N GLN A 44 -4.92 4.01 -19.34
CA GLN A 44 -3.84 4.84 -18.85
C GLN A 44 -4.32 6.25 -18.53
N ARG A 45 -5.23 6.81 -19.32
CA ARG A 45 -5.86 8.10 -19.04
C ARG A 45 -6.73 8.03 -17.78
N GLU A 46 -7.56 7.00 -17.64
CA GLU A 46 -8.39 6.72 -16.47
C GLU A 46 -7.53 6.56 -15.19
N ALA A 47 -6.41 5.84 -15.29
CA ALA A 47 -5.47 5.67 -14.19
C ALA A 47 -4.80 6.99 -13.77
N ASN A 48 -4.43 7.84 -14.73
CA ASN A 48 -3.85 9.16 -14.45
C ASN A 48 -4.87 10.12 -13.81
N GLU A 49 -6.13 10.08 -14.25
CA GLU A 49 -7.23 10.85 -13.66
C GLU A 49 -7.48 10.43 -12.21
N THR A 50 -7.53 9.12 -11.95
CA THR A 50 -7.68 8.58 -10.59
C THR A 50 -6.50 8.98 -9.68
N LEU A 51 -5.26 8.97 -10.19
CA LEU A 51 -4.09 9.45 -9.45
C LEU A 51 -4.17 10.93 -9.11
N ARG A 52 -4.77 11.75 -9.99
CA ARG A 52 -4.97 13.18 -9.74
C ARG A 52 -6.05 13.43 -8.68
N GLU A 53 -7.15 12.69 -8.72
CA GLU A 53 -8.19 12.73 -7.68
C GLU A 53 -7.60 12.33 -6.31
N MET A 54 -6.76 11.30 -6.27
CA MET A 54 -6.06 10.90 -5.04
C MET A 54 -5.13 12.01 -4.51
N GLU A 55 -4.37 12.70 -5.36
CA GLU A 55 -3.54 13.84 -4.93
C GLU A 55 -4.38 14.98 -4.34
N GLU A 56 -5.60 15.16 -4.82
CA GLU A 56 -6.53 16.19 -4.34
C GLU A 56 -7.16 15.82 -3.00
N GLU A 57 -7.58 14.55 -2.82
CA GLU A 57 -8.10 14.07 -1.54
C GLU A 57 -7.03 14.03 -0.43
N LEU A 58 -5.77 13.74 -0.78
CA LEU A 58 -4.65 13.74 0.16
C LEU A 58 -4.32 15.11 0.73
N LYS A 59 -4.79 16.21 0.13
CA LYS A 59 -4.65 17.56 0.71
C LYS A 59 -5.42 17.70 2.03
N TYR A 60 -6.50 16.94 2.20
CA TYR A 60 -7.36 16.97 3.38
C TYR A 60 -7.03 15.86 4.40
N ALA A 61 -6.05 15.00 4.10
CA ALA A 61 -5.68 13.87 4.94
C ALA A 61 -4.58 14.21 5.97
N PRO A 62 -4.50 13.47 7.10
CA PRO A 62 -3.42 13.63 8.09
C PRO A 62 -2.02 13.42 7.49
N LEU A 63 -1.05 14.24 7.92
CA LEU A 63 0.34 14.26 7.45
C LEU A 63 1.05 12.90 7.31
N PRO A 64 0.97 11.95 8.29
CA PRO A 64 1.68 10.67 8.17
C PRO A 64 1.13 9.80 7.04
N PHE A 65 -0.20 9.76 6.86
CA PHE A 65 -0.83 9.03 5.76
C PHE A 65 -0.56 9.69 4.40
N ARG A 66 -0.54 11.03 4.38
CA ARG A 66 -0.22 11.81 3.17
C ARG A 66 1.16 11.50 2.63
N ASN A 67 2.19 11.46 3.47
CA ASN A 67 3.56 11.20 3.02
C ASN A 67 3.73 9.80 2.41
N GLN A 68 3.14 8.79 3.06
CA GLN A 68 3.14 7.41 2.57
C GLN A 68 2.41 7.28 1.24
N MET A 69 1.21 7.86 1.14
CA MET A 69 0.40 7.76 -0.09
C MET A 69 0.98 8.58 -1.24
N MET A 70 1.55 9.76 -0.98
CA MET A 70 2.27 10.53 -2.00
C MET A 70 3.48 9.76 -2.56
N SER A 71 4.12 8.90 -1.76
CA SER A 71 5.18 8.01 -2.25
C SER A 71 4.64 6.96 -3.22
N LYS A 72 3.50 6.34 -2.87
CA LYS A 72 2.81 5.37 -3.74
C LYS A 72 2.34 5.98 -5.05
N ILE A 73 1.75 7.18 -5.03
CA ILE A 73 1.33 7.92 -6.23
C ILE A 73 2.51 8.18 -7.17
N ARG A 74 3.67 8.59 -6.63
CA ARG A 74 4.89 8.79 -7.43
C ARG A 74 5.45 7.49 -8.01
N ALA A 75 5.29 6.37 -7.32
CA ALA A 75 5.66 5.05 -7.87
C ALA A 75 4.74 4.69 -9.04
N TYR A 76 3.42 4.76 -8.87
CA TYR A 76 2.46 4.44 -9.93
C TYR A 76 2.60 5.34 -11.17
N ARG A 77 2.89 6.63 -11.00
CA ARG A 77 3.19 7.50 -12.16
C ARG A 77 4.42 7.05 -12.95
N ARG A 78 5.47 6.58 -12.25
CA ARG A 78 6.66 6.03 -12.91
C ARG A 78 6.32 4.75 -13.66
N ASP A 79 5.58 3.84 -13.03
CA ASP A 79 5.19 2.56 -13.63
C ASP A 79 4.34 2.78 -14.90
N LEU A 80 3.33 3.66 -14.83
CA LEU A 80 2.52 4.04 -16.00
C LEU A 80 3.37 4.62 -17.14
N SER A 81 4.37 5.46 -16.82
CA SER A 81 5.28 6.02 -17.84
C SER A 81 6.20 4.97 -18.47
N MET A 82 6.61 3.96 -17.69
CA MET A 82 7.40 2.84 -18.20
C MET A 82 6.58 1.96 -19.14
N PHE A 83 5.36 1.60 -18.75
CA PHE A 83 4.45 0.80 -19.59
C PHE A 83 4.08 1.52 -20.90
N GLN A 84 3.91 2.85 -20.86
CA GLN A 84 3.69 3.66 -22.06
C GLN A 84 4.85 3.53 -23.05
N ARG A 85 6.08 3.59 -22.54
CA ARG A 85 7.30 3.51 -23.36
C ARG A 85 7.49 2.12 -23.93
N GLU A 86 7.19 1.09 -23.15
CA GLU A 86 7.26 -0.31 -23.57
C GLU A 86 6.29 -0.58 -24.73
N ILE A 87 5.03 -0.17 -24.61
CA ILE A 87 4.03 -0.37 -25.67
C ILE A 87 4.37 0.41 -26.94
N ARG A 88 4.84 1.66 -26.82
CA ARG A 88 5.31 2.46 -27.99
C ARG A 88 6.56 1.85 -28.64
N SER A 89 7.43 1.20 -27.88
CA SER A 89 8.60 0.52 -28.44
C SER A 89 8.23 -0.74 -29.22
N THR A 90 7.19 -1.46 -28.80
CA THR A 90 6.59 -2.57 -29.57
C THR A 90 5.84 -2.13 -30.83
N ASP A 91 5.31 -0.90 -30.88
CA ASP A 91 4.60 -0.34 -32.05
C ASP A 91 5.55 0.09 -33.18
N LEU A 92 6.76 0.58 -32.85
CA LEU A 92 7.76 1.04 -33.83
C LEU A 92 8.47 -0.10 -34.60
N GLY A 93 7.99 -1.34 -34.52
CA GLY A 93 8.55 -2.46 -35.27
C GLY A 93 9.99 -2.84 -34.91
N LEU A 94 10.54 -2.29 -33.83
CA LEU A 94 11.89 -2.58 -33.32
C LEU A 94 11.92 -3.87 -32.48
N GLY A 95 11.25 -4.91 -32.98
CA GLY A 95 11.50 -6.27 -32.51
C GLY A 95 12.91 -6.71 -32.92
N PRO A 96 13.62 -7.49 -32.09
CA PRO A 96 14.98 -7.96 -32.37
C PRO A 96 14.98 -9.10 -33.41
N GLY A 97 14.55 -8.83 -34.65
CA GLY A 97 14.49 -9.90 -35.65
C GLY A 97 14.05 -9.57 -37.07
N SER A 98 13.92 -8.31 -37.50
CA SER A 98 13.53 -8.04 -38.90
C SER A 98 14.27 -6.83 -39.49
N GLN A 99 15.54 -7.05 -39.80
CA GLN A 99 16.31 -6.19 -40.70
C GLN A 99 16.74 -7.05 -41.88
N GLY A 100 16.24 -6.71 -43.06
CA GLY A 100 16.78 -7.21 -44.31
C GLY A 100 15.71 -7.66 -45.29
N ASP A 101 15.13 -6.71 -46.02
CA ASP A 101 14.81 -7.01 -47.42
C ASP A 101 15.18 -5.81 -48.29
N MET A 102 16.45 -5.86 -48.71
CA MET A 102 17.15 -4.90 -49.53
C MET A 102 16.91 -5.23 -50.99
N LYS A 103 15.90 -4.59 -51.59
CA LYS A 103 15.63 -4.67 -53.02
C LYS A 103 16.57 -3.74 -53.79
N TYR A 104 17.78 -4.20 -54.13
CA TYR A 104 18.58 -3.62 -55.23
C TYR A 104 19.52 -4.66 -55.86
N GLY A 105 19.23 -5.00 -57.12
CA GLY A 105 20.21 -5.00 -58.21
C GLY A 105 21.29 -6.10 -58.27
N ILE A 106 20.97 -7.21 -58.91
CA ILE A 106 21.66 -7.78 -60.09
C ILE A 106 22.97 -7.07 -60.48
N PHE A 107 24.10 -7.32 -59.79
CA PHE A 107 25.48 -7.28 -60.34
C PHE A 107 26.48 -7.57 -59.23
N SER A 108 26.97 -8.81 -59.05
CA SER A 108 28.30 -9.12 -58.47
C SER A 108 28.49 -10.60 -58.12
N THR A 109 28.85 -11.43 -59.12
CA THR A 109 29.30 -12.82 -58.87
C THR A 109 30.82 -12.94 -58.70
N GLU A 110 31.56 -11.83 -58.62
CA GLU A 110 33.04 -11.83 -58.49
C GLU A 110 33.55 -11.25 -57.15
N ASN A 111 32.67 -10.81 -56.25
CA ASN A 111 33.03 -10.18 -54.97
C ASN A 111 32.72 -11.03 -53.71
N GLU A 112 32.26 -12.27 -53.89
CA GLU A 112 31.79 -13.12 -52.78
C GLU A 112 32.91 -13.64 -51.87
N GLN A 113 34.16 -13.73 -52.36
CA GLN A 113 35.26 -14.32 -51.59
C GLN A 113 35.93 -13.32 -50.62
N SER A 114 36.07 -12.06 -51.02
CA SER A 114 36.61 -10.99 -50.18
C SER A 114 35.59 -10.50 -49.13
N THR A 115 34.30 -10.51 -49.47
CA THR A 115 33.21 -10.15 -48.56
C THR A 115 33.01 -11.18 -47.45
N ASN A 116 33.18 -12.48 -47.72
CA ASN A 116 33.05 -13.53 -46.69
C ASN A 116 34.05 -13.40 -45.53
N LEU A 117 35.32 -13.09 -45.82
CA LEU A 117 36.35 -12.90 -44.78
C LEU A 117 36.13 -11.64 -43.94
N GLN A 118 35.61 -10.57 -44.57
CA GLN A 118 35.30 -9.33 -43.88
C GLN A 118 34.03 -9.48 -43.01
N SER A 119 33.03 -10.20 -43.51
CA SER A 119 31.82 -10.58 -42.76
C SER A 119 32.14 -11.45 -41.54
N GLN A 120 33.07 -12.40 -41.65
CA GLN A 120 33.55 -13.20 -40.51
C GLN A 120 34.21 -12.34 -39.43
N ARG A 121 35.04 -11.36 -39.81
CA ARG A 121 35.65 -10.42 -38.84
C ARG A 121 34.61 -9.52 -38.17
N VAL A 122 33.63 -9.02 -38.92
CA VAL A 122 32.53 -8.22 -38.37
C VAL A 122 31.69 -9.05 -37.39
N LEU A 123 31.40 -10.32 -37.71
CA LEU A 123 30.72 -11.26 -36.82
C LEU A 123 31.48 -11.52 -35.52
N LEU A 124 32.80 -11.71 -35.58
CA LEU A 124 33.63 -11.92 -34.39
C LEU A 124 33.72 -10.67 -33.51
N LEU A 125 33.85 -9.49 -34.11
CA LEU A 125 33.81 -8.21 -33.38
C LEU A 125 32.45 -7.98 -32.72
N GLN A 126 31.36 -8.24 -33.45
CA GLN A 126 29.99 -8.15 -32.93
C GLN A 126 29.72 -9.16 -31.81
N GLY A 127 30.29 -10.37 -31.92
CA GLY A 127 30.28 -11.37 -30.86
C GLY A 127 31.02 -10.91 -29.59
N THR A 128 32.21 -10.32 -29.76
CA THR A 128 32.99 -9.71 -28.66
C THR A 128 32.24 -8.57 -27.99
N ASP A 129 31.63 -7.66 -28.76
CA ASP A 129 30.86 -6.55 -28.23
C ASP A 129 29.60 -7.03 -27.48
N SER A 130 28.96 -8.09 -27.98
CA SER A 130 27.80 -8.69 -27.33
C SER A 130 28.19 -9.37 -26.01
N LEU A 131 29.33 -10.05 -25.97
CA LEU A 131 29.86 -10.70 -24.78
C LEU A 131 30.30 -9.66 -23.73
N ASN A 132 30.94 -8.57 -24.15
CA ASN A 132 31.31 -7.46 -23.28
C ASN A 132 30.06 -6.79 -22.66
N ARG A 133 29.01 -6.55 -23.46
CA ARG A 133 27.72 -6.04 -22.95
C ARG A 133 27.06 -7.02 -21.99
N ALA A 134 27.07 -8.32 -22.28
CA ALA A 134 26.55 -9.35 -21.39
C ALA A 134 27.32 -9.37 -20.07
N SER A 135 28.64 -9.27 -20.11
CA SER A 135 29.51 -9.22 -18.93
C SER A 135 29.21 -8.00 -18.05
N GLN A 136 29.12 -6.81 -18.65
CA GLN A 136 28.70 -5.59 -17.93
C GLN A 136 27.28 -5.70 -17.36
N SER A 137 26.38 -6.39 -18.06
CA SER A 137 25.02 -6.62 -17.55
C SER A 137 25.02 -7.53 -16.33
N ILE A 138 25.83 -8.59 -16.33
CA ILE A 138 26.00 -9.48 -15.18
C ILE A 138 26.57 -8.73 -13.99
N GLU A 139 27.60 -7.90 -14.20
CA GLU A 139 28.20 -7.09 -13.14
C GLU A 139 27.17 -6.12 -12.51
N ARG A 140 26.35 -5.47 -13.35
CA ARG A 140 25.24 -4.63 -12.86
C ARG A 140 24.22 -5.44 -12.08
N SER A 141 23.82 -6.61 -12.59
CA SER A 141 22.87 -7.49 -11.89
C SER A 141 23.40 -7.95 -10.53
N HIS A 142 24.69 -8.27 -10.43
CA HIS A 142 25.33 -8.63 -9.17
C HIS A 142 25.33 -7.48 -8.17
N ARG A 143 25.60 -6.26 -8.63
CA ARG A 143 25.52 -5.06 -7.79
C ARG A 143 24.10 -4.82 -7.28
N ILE A 144 23.10 -4.91 -8.15
CA ILE A 144 21.68 -4.74 -7.80
C ILE A 144 21.24 -5.83 -6.82
N ALA A 145 21.68 -7.07 -7.02
CA ALA A 145 21.39 -8.17 -6.10
C ALA A 145 21.99 -7.90 -4.71
N ALA A 146 23.24 -7.44 -4.63
CA ALA A 146 23.87 -7.08 -3.36
C ALA A 146 23.15 -5.91 -2.65
N GLU A 147 22.75 -4.87 -3.40
CA GLU A 147 21.94 -3.77 -2.85
C GLU A 147 20.57 -4.26 -2.38
N THR A 148 19.97 -5.22 -3.08
CA THR A 148 18.69 -5.84 -2.70
C THR A 148 18.82 -6.70 -1.44
N ASP A 149 19.90 -7.46 -1.28
CA ASP A 149 20.18 -8.25 -0.07
C ASP A 149 20.37 -7.33 1.14
N GLN A 150 21.02 -6.19 0.95
CA GLN A 150 21.19 -5.19 2.00
C GLN A 150 19.85 -4.59 2.41
N ILE A 151 19.02 -4.16 1.46
CA ILE A 151 17.66 -3.67 1.74
C ILE A 151 16.82 -4.76 2.42
N GLY A 152 16.95 -6.01 1.99
CA GLY A 152 16.27 -7.15 2.61
C GLY A 152 16.67 -7.35 4.08
N THR A 153 17.95 -7.16 4.39
CA THR A 153 18.48 -7.23 5.75
C THR A 153 17.91 -6.10 6.62
N ASP A 154 17.92 -4.87 6.12
CA ASP A 154 17.34 -3.70 6.81
C ASP A 154 15.84 -3.90 7.10
N ILE A 155 15.09 -4.47 6.13
CA ILE A 155 13.67 -4.79 6.32
C ILE A 155 13.48 -5.84 7.43
N ILE A 156 14.32 -6.87 7.49
CA ILE A 156 14.23 -7.90 8.54
C ILE A 156 14.50 -7.29 9.92
N GLU A 157 15.48 -6.38 10.03
CA GLU A 157 15.76 -5.65 11.27
C GLU A 157 14.56 -4.81 11.70
N GLU A 158 13.99 -4.00 10.79
CA GLU A 158 12.83 -3.16 11.09
C GLU A 158 11.59 -3.98 11.45
N LEU A 159 11.33 -5.11 10.78
CA LEU A 159 10.24 -6.02 11.17
C LEU A 159 10.46 -6.61 12.57
N GLY A 160 11.71 -6.86 12.96
CA GLY A 160 12.09 -7.25 14.31
C GLY A 160 11.71 -6.18 15.33
N GLU A 161 12.07 -4.92 15.07
CA GLU A 161 11.71 -3.78 15.93
C GLU A 161 10.19 -3.57 16.03
N GLN A 162 9.49 -3.63 14.90
CA GLN A 162 8.03 -3.51 14.85
C GLN A 162 7.34 -4.61 15.65
N ARG A 163 7.83 -5.86 15.55
CA ARG A 163 7.34 -6.98 16.38
C ARG A 163 7.52 -6.68 17.86
N GLU A 164 8.68 -6.14 18.26
CA GLU A 164 8.94 -5.78 19.65
C GLU A 164 8.01 -4.66 20.14
N GLN A 165 7.75 -3.65 19.32
CA GLN A 165 6.77 -2.59 19.62
C GLN A 165 5.35 -3.15 19.77
N LEU A 166 4.96 -4.10 18.92
CA LEU A 166 3.65 -4.74 18.99
C LEU A 166 3.50 -5.56 20.27
N GLU A 167 4.52 -6.33 20.65
CA GLU A 167 4.53 -7.06 21.93
C GLU A 167 4.49 -6.12 23.15
N ARG A 168 5.24 -5.01 23.13
CA ARG A 168 5.15 -3.98 24.18
C ARG A 168 3.75 -3.37 24.27
N THR A 169 3.12 -3.09 23.13
CA THR A 169 1.77 -2.52 23.06
C THR A 169 0.73 -3.52 23.58
N LYS A 170 0.84 -4.78 23.19
CA LYS A 170 0.02 -5.88 23.69
C LYS A 170 0.15 -6.04 25.21
N SER A 171 1.38 -6.00 25.74
CA SER A 171 1.64 -6.04 27.18
C SER A 171 0.97 -4.85 27.90
N ARG A 172 1.10 -3.62 27.37
CA ARG A 172 0.42 -2.44 27.92
C ARG A 172 -1.11 -2.57 27.89
N LEU A 173 -1.67 -3.16 26.84
CA LEU A 173 -3.11 -3.40 26.73
C LEU A 173 -3.60 -4.39 27.79
N VAL A 174 -2.89 -5.49 28.01
CA VAL A 174 -3.19 -6.48 29.07
C VAL A 174 -3.13 -5.81 30.45
N ASN A 175 -2.08 -5.04 30.74
CA ASN A 175 -1.96 -4.28 31.98
C ASN A 175 -3.09 -3.25 32.16
N THR A 176 -3.50 -2.58 31.08
CA THR A 176 -4.61 -1.62 31.10
C THR A 176 -5.93 -2.32 31.42
N SER A 177 -6.18 -3.51 30.85
CA SER A 177 -7.36 -4.33 31.17
C SER A 177 -7.41 -4.70 32.65
N GLU A 178 -6.27 -5.07 33.24
CA GLU A 178 -6.16 -5.37 34.67
C GLU A 178 -6.46 -4.13 35.54
N ASN A 179 -5.89 -2.98 35.19
CA ASN A 179 -6.16 -1.71 35.87
C ASN A 179 -7.62 -1.28 35.77
N LEU A 180 -8.26 -1.52 34.62
CA LEU A 180 -9.69 -1.23 34.41
C LEU A 180 -10.56 -2.12 35.30
N SER A 181 -10.18 -3.40 35.49
CA SER A 181 -10.84 -4.30 36.46
C SER A 181 -10.71 -3.80 37.90
N LYS A 182 -9.51 -3.35 38.31
CA LYS A 182 -9.29 -2.74 39.64
C LYS A 182 -10.14 -1.48 39.82
N SER A 183 -10.18 -0.60 38.83
CA SER A 183 -11.02 0.60 38.85
C SER A 183 -12.51 0.29 38.99
N ARG A 184 -13.03 -0.72 38.27
CA ARG A 184 -14.43 -1.18 38.44
C ARG A 184 -14.70 -1.67 39.85
N LYS A 185 -13.76 -2.40 40.46
CA LYS A 185 -13.90 -2.90 41.84
C LYS A 185 -13.96 -1.73 42.84
N ILE A 186 -13.11 -0.72 42.66
CA ILE A 186 -13.11 0.50 43.50
C ILE A 186 -14.44 1.25 43.33
N LEU A 187 -14.89 1.50 42.10
CA LEU A 187 -16.17 2.17 41.83
C LEU A 187 -17.36 1.43 42.46
N ARG A 188 -17.38 0.09 42.37
CA ARG A 188 -18.43 -0.72 43.01
C ARG A 188 -18.42 -0.59 44.53
N SER A 189 -17.22 -0.52 45.14
CA SER A 189 -17.08 -0.29 46.59
C SER A 189 -17.56 1.11 47.01
N MET A 190 -17.23 2.15 46.23
CA MET A 190 -17.71 3.51 46.46
C MET A 190 -19.23 3.60 46.31
N SER A 191 -19.79 3.01 45.25
CA SER A 191 -21.24 2.95 45.02
C SER A 191 -21.97 2.32 46.20
N ARG A 192 -21.45 1.20 46.75
CA ARG A 192 -22.04 0.54 47.93
C ARG A 192 -21.98 1.44 49.18
N ARG A 193 -20.86 2.13 49.43
CA ARG A 193 -20.74 3.08 50.55
C ARG A 193 -21.72 4.25 50.45
N ILE A 194 -21.93 4.78 49.24
CA ILE A 194 -22.90 5.84 49.00
C ILE A 194 -24.33 5.34 49.29
N ALA A 195 -24.66 4.13 48.84
CA ALA A 195 -25.97 3.53 49.09
C ALA A 195 -26.23 3.32 50.59
N THR A 196 -25.25 2.80 51.34
CA THR A 196 -25.38 2.66 52.81
C THR A 196 -25.54 4.00 53.50
N ASN A 197 -24.77 5.02 53.10
CA ASN A 197 -24.88 6.35 53.68
C ASN A 197 -26.26 6.98 53.42
N LYS A 198 -26.80 6.83 52.20
CA LYS A 198 -28.15 7.28 51.86
C LYS A 198 -29.23 6.55 52.67
N LEU A 199 -29.07 5.25 52.88
CA LEU A 199 -30.01 4.45 53.66
C LEU A 199 -30.00 4.85 55.14
N LEU A 200 -28.82 5.05 55.73
CA LEU A 200 -28.67 5.53 57.10
C LEU A 200 -29.29 6.92 57.28
N LEU A 201 -29.05 7.83 56.33
CA LEU A 201 -29.66 9.17 56.35
C LEU A 201 -31.19 9.08 56.33
N SER A 202 -31.77 8.22 55.49
CA SER A 202 -33.22 8.01 55.42
C SER A 202 -33.80 7.51 56.75
N ILE A 203 -33.12 6.59 57.43
CA ILE A 203 -33.56 6.06 58.74
C ILE A 203 -33.55 7.16 59.80
N ILE A 204 -32.50 7.99 59.85
CA ILE A 204 -32.39 9.08 60.84
C ILE A 204 -33.55 10.07 60.67
N ILE A 205 -33.86 10.46 59.43
CA ILE A 205 -34.97 11.39 59.14
C ILE A 205 -36.32 10.80 59.60
N ILE A 206 -36.58 9.51 59.32
CA ILE A 206 -37.82 8.84 59.76
C ILE A 206 -37.91 8.80 61.29
N LEU A 207 -36.80 8.50 61.97
CA LEU A 207 -36.75 8.44 63.43
C LEU A 207 -37.02 9.82 64.06
N GLU A 208 -36.44 10.89 63.53
CA GLU A 208 -36.69 12.27 63.98
C GLU A 208 -38.16 12.65 63.82
N LEU A 209 -38.78 12.35 62.67
CA LEU A 209 -40.20 12.60 62.44
C LEU A 209 -41.10 11.82 63.39
N ALA A 210 -40.75 10.57 63.70
CA ALA A 210 -41.50 9.76 64.66
C ALA A 210 -41.45 10.34 66.08
N ILE A 211 -40.29 10.80 66.54
CA ILE A 211 -40.13 11.44 67.85
C ILE A 211 -40.91 12.76 67.89
N LEU A 212 -40.78 13.62 66.88
CA LEU A 212 -41.52 14.88 66.80
C LEU A 212 -43.04 14.64 66.80
N GLY A 213 -43.52 13.68 66.00
CA GLY A 213 -44.92 13.28 65.97
C GLY A 213 -45.42 12.77 67.32
N GLY A 214 -44.63 11.92 67.98
CA GLY A 214 -44.94 11.39 69.32
C GLY A 214 -45.02 12.49 70.40
N VAL A 215 -44.09 13.45 70.39
CA VAL A 215 -44.10 14.59 71.33
C VAL A 215 -45.32 15.48 71.10
N VAL A 216 -45.64 15.79 69.84
CA VAL A 216 -46.82 16.59 69.49
C VAL A 216 -48.10 15.86 69.91
N TYR A 217 -48.20 14.57 69.64
CA TYR A 217 -49.34 13.74 70.05
C TYR A 217 -49.51 13.72 71.57
N TYR A 218 -48.44 13.47 72.33
CA TYR A 218 -48.47 13.44 73.78
C TYR A 218 -48.83 14.81 74.37
N LYS A 219 -48.23 15.89 73.87
CA LYS A 219 -48.55 17.26 74.31
C LYS A 219 -50.01 17.61 74.01
N PHE A 220 -50.52 17.29 72.82
CA PHE A 220 -51.90 17.59 72.44
C PHE A 220 -52.91 16.77 73.26
N PHE A 221 -52.63 15.49 73.51
CA PHE A 221 -53.52 14.61 74.25
C PHE A 221 -53.50 14.89 75.77
N ARG A 222 -52.37 15.33 76.34
CA ARG A 222 -52.25 15.70 77.75
C ARG A 222 -52.66 17.15 78.04
N SER A 223 -52.77 18.00 77.03
CA SER A 223 -53.21 19.39 77.15
C SER A 223 -54.71 19.58 76.89
N ARG A 224 -55.45 18.51 76.57
CA ARG A 224 -56.91 18.46 76.68
C ARG A 224 -57.30 17.81 77.99
#